data_AF-A0A453HVK5-F1
#
_entry.id   AF-A0A453HVK5-F1
#
_cell.length_a   1.000
_cell.length_b   1.000
_cell.length_c   1.000
_cell.angle_alpha   90.00
_cell.angle_beta   90.00
_cell.angle_gamma   90.00
#
_symmetry.space_group_name_H-M   'P 1'
#
loop_
_entity.id
_entity.type
_entity.pdbx_description
1 polymer ?
#
loop_
_entity_poly.entity_id
_entity_poly.type
_entity_poly.pdbx_seq_one_letter_code
_entity_poly.pdbx_strand_id
1 'polypeptide(L)'
;TIFHLSSQLGFLTNSQLADIVKHNGRLISHAVKRLVEDYESNPKSVLFQILTMLFEVCGARHDIYASDLHEAAVDDIVFKLAELARKGLVDDNYSSKRKDLKNFKENLVTFWDSLVLECQNGPLFDDNLFTTIKDYVVAISCTPPRVYRQVASLVGLQLVTSFISVAKTLSGQRETTQRQLNAEKKKHSDGPAVESLNKRLSITHENITYLEESMRKIFSG
;
A
#
# COMPACT_ATOMS: atom_id res chain seq x y z
N THR A 1 -30.48 -4.36 16.34
CA THR A 1 -29.10 -4.40 16.89
C THR A 1 -28.07 -3.90 15.88
N ILE A 2 -28.35 -2.78 15.19
CA ILE A 2 -27.43 -2.12 14.23
C ILE A 2 -27.08 -0.68 14.70
N PHE A 3 -27.73 -0.21 15.77
CA PHE A 3 -27.50 1.10 16.38
C PHE A 3 -26.41 1.13 17.47
N HIS A 4 -25.60 0.07 17.57
CA HIS A 4 -24.47 0.01 18.51
C HIS A 4 -23.10 -0.03 17.81
N LEU A 5 -23.05 0.24 16.51
CA LEU A 5 -21.81 0.27 15.71
C LEU A 5 -21.27 1.70 15.48
N SER A 6 -21.94 2.74 15.97
CA SER A 6 -21.54 4.13 15.73
C SER A 6 -20.74 4.79 16.87
N SER A 7 -20.36 4.07 17.92
CA SER A 7 -19.72 4.66 19.11
C SER A 7 -18.48 3.95 19.67
N GLN A 8 -17.96 2.91 19.00
CA GLN A 8 -16.68 2.29 19.38
C GLN A 8 -15.88 1.88 18.14
N LEU A 9 -15.31 2.87 17.44
CA LEU A 9 -14.18 2.66 16.52
C LEU A 9 -12.94 3.26 17.18
N GLY A 10 -12.66 2.86 18.41
CA GLY A 10 -11.37 3.11 19.05
C GLY A 10 -10.38 2.06 18.54
N PHE A 11 -9.47 2.48 17.66
CA PHE A 11 -8.45 1.70 16.95
C PHE A 11 -9.00 0.60 16.02
N LEU A 12 -8.54 0.59 14.76
CA LEU A 12 -8.63 -0.61 13.93
C LEU A 12 -7.64 -1.64 14.53
N THR A 13 -8.13 -2.81 14.94
CA THR A 13 -7.24 -3.91 15.33
C THR A 13 -6.71 -4.62 14.09
N ASN A 14 -5.55 -5.30 14.18
CA ASN A 14 -4.95 -5.97 13.02
C ASN A 14 -5.92 -6.96 12.35
N SER A 15 -6.67 -7.72 13.15
CA SER A 15 -7.69 -8.68 12.68
C SER A 15 -8.87 -8.01 11.94
N GLN A 16 -9.19 -6.75 12.27
CA GLN A 16 -10.30 -6.04 11.63
C GLN A 16 -9.98 -5.66 10.18
N LEU A 17 -8.71 -5.38 9.85
CA LEU A 17 -8.37 -4.93 8.49
C LEU A 17 -8.48 -6.07 7.47
N ALA A 18 -7.96 -7.25 7.81
CA ALA A 18 -8.10 -8.44 6.97
C ALA A 18 -9.56 -8.86 6.83
N ASP A 19 -10.36 -8.79 7.91
CA ASP A 19 -11.79 -9.06 7.86
C ASP A 19 -12.55 -8.08 6.96
N ILE A 20 -12.19 -6.80 6.98
CA ILE A 20 -12.76 -5.80 6.06
C ILE A 20 -12.48 -6.19 4.61
N VAL A 21 -11.23 -6.55 4.29
CA VAL A 21 -10.83 -6.95 2.94
C VAL A 21 -11.52 -8.26 2.53
N LYS A 22 -11.59 -9.25 3.41
CA LYS A 22 -12.21 -10.55 3.14
C LYS A 22 -13.73 -10.45 2.94
N HIS A 23 -14.42 -9.69 3.78
CA HIS A 23 -15.86 -9.83 3.96
C HIS A 23 -16.66 -8.53 3.75
N ASN A 24 -16.04 -7.35 3.83
CA ASN A 24 -16.77 -6.09 3.99
C ASN A 24 -16.18 -4.91 3.18
N GLY A 25 -16.10 -5.08 1.86
CA GLY A 25 -15.49 -4.12 0.94
C GLY A 25 -16.02 -2.68 1.03
N ARG A 26 -17.29 -2.48 1.44
CA ARG A 26 -17.88 -1.15 1.64
C ARG A 26 -17.19 -0.30 2.72
N LEU A 27 -16.42 -0.91 3.62
CA LEU A 27 -15.68 -0.20 4.67
C LEU A 27 -14.25 0.16 4.26
N ILE A 28 -13.77 -0.30 3.10
CA ILE A 28 -12.38 -0.13 2.68
C ILE A 28 -11.97 1.33 2.64
N SER A 29 -12.72 2.19 1.94
CA SER A 29 -12.35 3.60 1.79
C SER A 29 -12.26 4.32 3.14
N HIS A 30 -13.19 4.01 4.06
CA HIS A 30 -13.16 4.57 5.41
C HIS A 30 -11.96 4.04 6.23
N ALA A 31 -11.69 2.74 6.16
CA ALA A 31 -10.58 2.11 6.87
C ALA A 31 -9.23 2.65 6.38
N VAL A 32 -9.06 2.78 5.06
CA VAL A 32 -7.85 3.35 4.43
C VAL A 32 -7.64 4.79 4.86
N LYS A 33 -8.68 5.63 4.77
CA LYS A 33 -8.58 7.03 5.19
C LYS A 33 -8.07 7.14 6.62
N ARG A 34 -8.64 6.36 7.53
CA ARG A 34 -8.21 6.31 8.93
C ARG A 34 -6.76 5.82 9.08
N LEU A 35 -6.35 4.77 8.34
CA LEU A 35 -4.97 4.28 8.40
C LEU A 35 -3.98 5.39 8.01
N VAL A 36 -4.30 6.18 6.98
CA VAL A 36 -3.46 7.29 6.54
C VAL A 36 -3.44 8.42 7.56
N GLU A 37 -4.57 8.76 8.19
CA GLU A 37 -4.64 9.72 9.30
C GLU A 37 -3.80 9.26 10.50
N ASP A 38 -3.93 7.99 10.91
CA ASP A 38 -3.19 7.41 12.02
C ASP A 38 -1.68 7.31 11.73
N TYR A 39 -1.29 7.26 10.45
CA TYR A 39 0.11 7.13 10.04
C TYR A 39 0.94 8.37 10.44
N GLU A 40 0.35 9.56 10.42
CA GLU A 40 1.05 10.79 10.85
C GLU A 40 1.50 10.73 12.32
N SER A 41 0.71 10.07 13.17
CA SER A 41 0.98 9.98 14.60
C SER A 41 1.70 8.69 15.00
N ASN A 42 1.53 7.60 14.24
CA ASN A 42 2.11 6.30 14.58
C ASN A 42 2.48 5.44 13.34
N PRO A 43 3.53 5.83 12.59
CA PRO A 43 3.94 5.13 11.36
C PRO A 43 4.20 3.63 11.55
N LYS A 44 4.86 3.26 12.66
CA LYS A 44 5.22 1.86 12.96
C LYS A 44 3.99 1.00 13.20
N SER A 45 3.00 1.52 13.93
CA SER A 45 1.76 0.76 14.20
C SER A 45 0.92 0.57 12.94
N VAL A 46 0.82 1.59 12.09
CA VAL A 46 0.07 1.49 10.83
C VAL A 46 0.76 0.54 9.86
N LEU A 47 2.09 0.63 9.72
CA LEU A 47 2.86 -0.31 8.91
C LEU A 47 2.66 -1.74 9.40
N PHE A 48 2.72 -1.96 10.72
CA PHE A 48 2.44 -3.27 11.32
C PHE A 48 1.03 -3.79 10.97
N GLN A 49 -0.01 -2.96 11.13
CA GLN A 49 -1.39 -3.32 10.77
C GLN A 49 -1.52 -3.75 9.30
N ILE A 50 -0.89 -3.01 8.38
CA ILE A 50 -0.92 -3.30 6.95
C ILE A 50 -0.18 -4.60 6.62
N LEU A 51 1.00 -4.83 7.23
CA LEU A 51 1.78 -6.05 7.01
C LEU A 51 1.07 -7.28 7.58
N THR A 52 0.55 -7.20 8.81
CA THR A 52 -0.24 -8.29 9.40
C THR A 52 -1.44 -8.63 8.53
N MET A 53 -2.16 -7.61 8.03
CA MET A 53 -3.25 -7.83 7.08
C MET A 53 -2.74 -8.50 5.80
N LEU A 54 -1.65 -8.02 5.19
CA LEU A 54 -1.06 -8.61 3.97
C LEU A 54 -0.76 -10.10 4.17
N PHE A 55 -0.15 -10.48 5.29
CA PHE A 55 0.18 -11.87 5.59
C PHE A 55 -1.08 -12.73 5.78
N GLU A 56 -2.08 -12.19 6.47
CA GLU A 56 -3.34 -12.90 6.74
C GLU A 56 -4.17 -13.10 5.46
N VAL A 57 -4.22 -12.10 4.56
CA VAL A 57 -4.90 -12.23 3.26
C VAL A 57 -4.14 -13.14 2.30
N CYS A 58 -2.80 -13.20 2.40
CA CYS A 58 -1.99 -14.22 1.74
C CYS A 58 -2.35 -15.62 2.24
N GLY A 59 -2.81 -15.76 3.48
CA GLY A 59 -3.31 -17.00 4.05
C GLY A 59 -2.57 -17.48 5.28
N ALA A 60 -1.69 -16.68 5.88
CA ALA A 60 -1.04 -17.06 7.12
C ALA A 60 -2.08 -17.17 8.26
N ARG A 61 -2.13 -18.33 8.93
CA ARG A 61 -3.09 -18.59 10.03
C ARG A 61 -2.61 -18.18 11.42
N HIS A 62 -1.33 -17.85 11.59
CA HIS A 62 -0.77 -17.48 12.89
C HIS A 62 -0.50 -15.98 12.95
N ASP A 63 -0.77 -15.40 14.11
CA ASP A 63 -0.52 -13.98 14.36
C ASP A 63 0.99 -13.72 14.33
N ILE A 64 1.42 -12.95 13.33
CA ILE A 64 2.74 -12.32 13.35
C ILE A 64 2.62 -11.13 14.30
N TYR A 65 3.36 -11.17 15.40
CA TYR A 65 3.30 -10.15 16.44
C TYR A 65 4.16 -8.95 16.08
N ALA A 66 3.91 -7.80 16.71
CA ALA A 66 4.71 -6.60 16.50
C ALA A 66 6.19 -6.84 16.82
N SER A 67 6.47 -7.72 17.80
CA SER A 67 7.82 -8.16 18.15
C SER A 67 8.51 -8.96 17.05
N ASP A 68 7.75 -9.67 16.22
CA ASP A 68 8.31 -10.40 15.08
C ASP A 68 8.75 -9.45 13.97
N LEU A 69 8.05 -8.33 13.78
CA LEU A 69 8.36 -7.35 12.74
C LEU A 69 9.34 -6.26 13.18
N HIS A 70 9.60 -6.13 14.47
CA HIS A 70 10.54 -5.15 14.99
C HIS A 70 11.97 -5.52 14.58
N GLU A 71 12.58 -4.71 13.71
CA GLU A 71 13.98 -4.87 13.24
C GLU A 71 14.28 -6.19 12.51
N ALA A 72 13.27 -7.01 12.22
CA ALA A 72 13.46 -8.24 11.47
C ALA A 72 13.75 -7.95 10.01
N ALA A 73 14.69 -8.72 9.43
CA ALA A 73 14.89 -8.71 7.99
C ALA A 73 13.68 -9.31 7.30
N VAL A 74 13.34 -8.79 6.11
CA VAL A 74 12.22 -9.28 5.29
C VAL A 74 12.34 -10.79 5.06
N ASP A 75 13.54 -11.28 4.76
CA ASP A 75 13.83 -12.69 4.50
C ASP A 75 13.52 -13.59 5.69
N ASP A 76 13.78 -13.15 6.92
CA ASP A 76 13.52 -13.93 8.14
C ASP A 76 12.01 -14.14 8.34
N ILE A 77 11.23 -13.10 8.09
CA ILE A 77 9.77 -13.14 8.21
C ILE A 77 9.16 -13.97 7.09
N VAL A 78 9.67 -13.82 5.88
CA VAL A 78 9.25 -14.61 4.71
C VAL A 78 9.57 -16.09 4.91
N PHE A 79 10.73 -16.41 5.50
CA PHE A 79 11.07 -17.77 5.90
C PHE A 79 10.11 -18.32 6.96
N LYS A 80 9.78 -17.53 7.99
CA LYS A 80 8.79 -17.90 9.02
C LYS A 80 7.41 -18.18 8.39
N LEU A 81 6.96 -17.35 7.45
CA LEU A 81 5.72 -17.55 6.70
C LEU A 81 5.73 -18.88 5.93
N ALA A 82 6.83 -19.18 5.23
CA ALA A 82 6.98 -20.43 4.49
C ALA A 82 6.94 -21.66 5.43
N GLU A 83 7.58 -21.58 6.59
CA GLU A 83 7.54 -22.63 7.62
C GLU A 83 6.13 -22.85 8.18
N LEU A 84 5.34 -21.79 8.39
CA LEU A 84 3.93 -21.91 8.79
C LEU A 84 3.13 -22.67 7.73
N ALA A 85 3.30 -22.33 6.46
CA ALA A 85 2.63 -23.02 5.36
C ALA A 85 3.06 -24.50 5.27
N ARG A 86 4.35 -24.81 5.47
CA ARG A 86 4.87 -26.18 5.52
C ARG A 86 4.24 -27.01 6.63
N LYS A 87 3.89 -26.38 7.76
CA LYS A 87 3.17 -26.99 8.89
C LYS A 87 1.66 -27.12 8.66
N GLY A 88 1.15 -26.72 7.49
CA GLY A 88 -0.29 -26.75 7.17
C GLY A 88 -1.08 -25.59 7.79
N LEU A 89 -0.40 -24.57 8.33
CA LEU A 89 -1.02 -23.37 8.91
C LEU A 89 -1.26 -22.30 7.84
N VAL A 90 -2.00 -22.69 6.79
CA VAL A 90 -2.30 -21.85 5.63
C VAL A 90 -3.77 -21.92 5.24
N ASP A 91 -4.35 -20.78 4.91
CA ASP A 91 -5.71 -20.61 4.38
C ASP A 91 -5.69 -20.18 2.92
N ASP A 92 -6.32 -20.97 2.04
CA ASP A 92 -6.54 -20.57 0.65
C ASP A 92 -7.78 -19.68 0.53
N ASN A 93 -7.60 -18.39 0.83
CA ASN A 93 -8.64 -17.38 0.63
C ASN A 93 -8.84 -17.03 -0.86
N TYR A 94 -7.79 -17.21 -1.68
CA TYR A 94 -7.75 -16.74 -3.07
C TYR A 94 -8.51 -17.65 -4.04
N SER A 95 -8.42 -18.96 -3.86
CA SER A 95 -9.10 -19.97 -4.69
C SER A 95 -10.35 -20.54 -4.02
N SER A 96 -10.68 -20.08 -2.81
CA SER A 96 -11.85 -20.52 -2.05
C SER A 96 -13.16 -20.27 -2.81
N LYS A 97 -14.03 -21.29 -2.82
CA LYS A 97 -15.40 -21.20 -3.34
C LYS A 97 -16.43 -20.78 -2.28
N ARG A 98 -15.99 -20.41 -1.07
CA ARG A 98 -16.89 -20.00 0.00
C ARG A 98 -17.61 -18.70 -0.36
N LYS A 99 -18.92 -18.64 -0.08
CA LYS A 99 -19.79 -17.51 -0.51
C LYS A 99 -19.43 -16.18 0.14
N ASP A 100 -18.88 -16.21 1.36
CA ASP A 100 -18.37 -15.08 2.13
C ASP A 100 -17.12 -14.45 1.51
N LEU A 101 -16.34 -15.18 0.71
CA LEU A 101 -15.13 -14.70 0.05
C LEU A 101 -15.30 -14.36 -1.44
N LYS A 102 -16.54 -14.35 -1.96
CA LYS A 102 -16.80 -14.14 -3.39
C LYS A 102 -16.22 -12.84 -3.96
N ASN A 103 -16.12 -11.79 -3.13
CA ASN A 103 -15.62 -10.47 -3.53
C ASN A 103 -14.18 -10.22 -3.06
N PHE A 104 -13.51 -11.22 -2.47
CA PHE A 104 -12.20 -11.03 -1.83
C PHE A 104 -11.15 -10.41 -2.77
N LYS A 105 -11.07 -10.89 -4.02
CA LYS A 105 -10.11 -10.38 -5.01
C LYS A 105 -10.37 -8.92 -5.38
N GLU A 106 -11.65 -8.58 -5.59
CA GLU A 106 -12.07 -7.21 -5.90
C GLU A 106 -11.79 -6.29 -4.72
N ASN A 107 -12.14 -6.71 -3.51
CA ASN A 107 -11.87 -5.96 -2.28
C ASN A 107 -10.37 -5.74 -2.07
N LEU A 108 -9.54 -6.76 -2.31
CA LEU A 108 -8.09 -6.65 -2.19
C LEU A 108 -7.55 -5.61 -3.16
N VAL A 109 -8.00 -5.65 -4.42
CA VAL A 109 -7.66 -4.65 -5.44
C VAL A 109 -8.09 -3.25 -5.00
N THR A 110 -9.34 -3.08 -4.54
CA THR A 110 -9.87 -1.80 -4.07
C THR A 110 -9.10 -1.26 -2.87
N PHE A 111 -8.68 -2.12 -1.94
CA PHE A 111 -7.91 -1.73 -0.77
C PHE A 111 -6.55 -1.12 -1.17
N TRP A 112 -5.78 -1.83 -1.99
CA TRP A 112 -4.46 -1.35 -2.41
C TRP A 112 -4.54 -0.10 -3.29
N ASP A 113 -5.54 -0.02 -4.16
CA ASP A 113 -5.78 1.19 -4.95
C ASP A 113 -6.12 2.39 -4.06
N SER A 114 -7.06 2.22 -3.14
CA SER A 114 -7.45 3.27 -2.20
C SER A 114 -6.26 3.72 -1.36
N LEU A 115 -5.43 2.79 -0.87
CA LEU A 115 -4.27 3.11 -0.03
C LEU A 115 -3.23 3.95 -0.80
N VAL A 116 -2.92 3.58 -2.05
CA VAL A 116 -1.99 4.35 -2.89
C VAL A 116 -2.53 5.76 -3.16
N LEU A 117 -3.81 5.87 -3.52
CA LEU A 117 -4.42 7.16 -3.84
C LEU A 117 -4.55 8.08 -2.63
N GLU A 118 -4.86 7.54 -1.45
CA GLU A 118 -4.95 8.33 -0.22
C GLU A 118 -3.56 8.81 0.24
N CYS A 119 -2.51 8.00 0.02
CA CYS A 119 -1.13 8.35 0.37
C CYS A 119 -0.43 9.27 -0.65
N GLN A 120 -1.05 9.56 -1.81
CA GLN A 120 -0.37 10.20 -2.95
C GLN A 120 0.16 11.63 -2.69
N ASN A 121 -0.25 12.28 -1.60
CA ASN A 121 0.20 13.61 -1.20
C ASN A 121 1.13 13.60 0.03
N GLY A 122 1.59 12.44 0.47
CA GLY A 122 2.49 12.33 1.62
C GLY A 122 3.14 10.94 1.71
N PRO A 123 2.56 9.98 2.45
CA PRO A 123 3.22 8.71 2.80
C PRO A 123 3.64 7.82 1.60
N LEU A 124 3.20 8.12 0.39
CA LEU A 124 3.65 7.39 -0.81
C LEU A 124 5.16 7.57 -1.09
N PHE A 125 5.73 8.70 -0.68
CA PHE A 125 7.09 9.14 -1.02
C PHE A 125 8.02 9.30 0.20
N ASP A 126 7.67 8.71 1.34
CA ASP A 126 8.38 8.92 2.61
C ASP A 126 9.53 7.93 2.89
N ASP A 127 9.92 7.14 1.88
CA ASP A 127 10.90 6.06 1.96
C ASP A 127 10.66 5.00 3.04
N ASN A 128 9.47 4.96 3.66
CA ASN A 128 9.13 4.04 4.73
C ASN A 128 7.96 3.12 4.32
N LEU A 129 6.74 3.67 4.19
CA LEU A 129 5.53 2.86 4.10
C LEU A 129 5.53 1.95 2.86
N PHE A 130 5.59 2.55 1.67
CA PHE A 130 5.56 1.79 0.44
C PHE A 130 6.88 1.09 0.13
N THR A 131 8.01 1.58 0.63
CA THR A 131 9.30 0.86 0.53
C THR A 131 9.19 -0.51 1.19
N THR A 132 8.77 -0.56 2.46
CA THR A 132 8.63 -1.82 3.18
C THR A 132 7.54 -2.72 2.58
N ILE A 133 6.37 -2.16 2.22
CA ILE A 133 5.29 -2.94 1.59
C ILE A 133 5.79 -3.61 0.30
N LYS A 134 6.50 -2.88 -0.57
CA LYS A 134 7.04 -3.41 -1.82
C LYS A 134 8.01 -4.56 -1.57
N ASP A 135 8.90 -4.42 -0.58
CA ASP A 135 9.88 -5.46 -0.26
C ASP A 135 9.21 -6.77 0.17
N TYR A 136 8.20 -6.69 1.04
CA TYR A 136 7.41 -7.86 1.43
C TYR A 136 6.61 -8.44 0.26
N VAL A 137 5.98 -7.60 -0.57
CA VAL A 137 5.20 -8.07 -1.73
C VAL A 137 6.08 -8.85 -2.69
N VAL A 138 7.25 -8.31 -3.04
CA VAL A 138 8.22 -8.99 -3.92
C VAL A 138 8.68 -10.29 -3.28
N ALA A 139 9.18 -10.25 -2.05
CA ALA A 139 9.72 -11.43 -1.38
C ALA A 139 8.68 -12.55 -1.23
N ILE A 140 7.45 -12.23 -0.83
CA ILE A 140 6.34 -13.20 -0.71
C ILE A 140 5.96 -13.78 -2.08
N SER A 141 5.98 -12.97 -3.13
CA SER A 141 5.65 -13.42 -4.50
C SER A 141 6.62 -14.48 -5.04
N CYS A 142 7.84 -14.56 -4.47
CA CYS A 142 8.86 -15.55 -4.81
C CYS A 142 8.85 -16.79 -3.89
N THR A 143 7.98 -16.86 -2.87
CA THR A 143 8.00 -17.94 -1.87
C THR A 143 7.47 -19.29 -2.38
N PRO A 144 7.87 -20.44 -1.78
CA PRO A 144 7.34 -21.75 -2.16
C PRO A 144 5.82 -21.97 -2.02
N PRO A 145 5.11 -21.44 -1.00
CA PRO A 145 3.66 -21.62 -0.88
C PRO A 145 2.89 -20.92 -2.01
N ARG A 146 2.18 -21.70 -2.83
CA ARG A 146 1.43 -21.18 -3.99
C ARG A 146 0.38 -20.14 -3.61
N VAL A 147 -0.33 -20.36 -2.50
CA VAL A 147 -1.41 -19.48 -2.03
C VAL A 147 -0.87 -18.07 -1.76
N TYR A 148 0.31 -17.98 -1.13
CA TYR A 148 0.98 -16.71 -0.85
C TYR A 148 1.37 -15.99 -2.13
N ARG A 149 2.01 -16.71 -3.07
CA ARG A 149 2.39 -16.14 -4.36
C ARG A 149 1.21 -15.55 -5.12
N GLN A 150 0.09 -16.29 -5.19
CA GLN A 150 -1.09 -15.83 -5.92
C GLN A 150 -1.64 -14.51 -5.40
N VAL A 151 -1.70 -14.34 -4.09
CA VAL A 151 -2.16 -13.10 -3.47
C VAL A 151 -1.13 -12.00 -3.63
N ALA A 152 0.14 -12.25 -3.30
CA ALA A 152 1.21 -11.26 -3.40
C ALA A 152 1.41 -10.75 -4.84
N SER A 153 1.34 -11.62 -5.85
CA SER A 153 1.40 -11.21 -7.25
C SER A 153 0.21 -10.33 -7.65
N LEU A 154 -1.00 -10.61 -7.16
CA LEU A 154 -2.16 -9.74 -7.41
C LEU A 154 -1.94 -8.35 -6.76
N VAL A 155 -1.44 -8.32 -5.52
CA VAL A 155 -1.10 -7.06 -4.83
C VAL A 155 -0.04 -6.29 -5.60
N GLY A 156 1.04 -6.94 -6.03
CA GLY A 156 2.12 -6.29 -6.81
C GLY A 156 1.60 -5.67 -8.11
N LEU A 157 0.79 -6.40 -8.87
CA LEU A 157 0.17 -5.88 -10.10
C LEU A 157 -0.78 -4.69 -9.82
N GLN A 158 -1.51 -4.74 -8.71
CA GLN A 158 -2.36 -3.62 -8.32
C GLN A 158 -1.55 -2.39 -7.91
N LEU A 159 -0.48 -2.55 -7.13
CA LEU A 159 0.41 -1.46 -6.75
C LEU A 159 0.99 -0.77 -7.99
N VAL A 160 1.48 -1.53 -8.96
CA VAL A 160 1.95 -0.99 -10.25
C VAL A 160 0.85 -0.19 -10.94
N THR A 161 -0.37 -0.75 -11.03
CA THR A 161 -1.51 -0.10 -11.68
C THR A 161 -1.83 1.25 -11.02
N SER A 162 -1.88 1.30 -9.70
CA SER A 162 -2.14 2.52 -8.94
C SER A 162 -0.98 3.51 -9.04
N PHE A 163 0.28 3.05 -9.05
CA PHE A 163 1.45 3.92 -9.29
C PHE A 163 1.43 4.56 -10.68
N ILE A 164 1.00 3.84 -11.73
CA ILE A 164 0.78 4.43 -13.07
C ILE A 164 -0.25 5.56 -12.99
N SER A 165 -1.35 5.37 -12.26
CA SER A 165 -2.39 6.39 -12.08
C SER A 165 -1.85 7.67 -11.41
N VAL A 166 -1.07 7.51 -10.34
CA VAL A 166 -0.43 8.64 -9.64
C VAL A 166 0.60 9.32 -10.54
N ALA A 167 1.47 8.55 -11.21
CA ALA A 167 2.49 9.09 -12.12
C ALA A 167 1.86 9.89 -13.27
N LYS A 168 0.72 9.43 -13.82
CA LYS A 168 -0.05 10.15 -14.84
C LYS A 168 -0.58 11.49 -14.29
N THR A 169 -1.11 11.48 -13.07
CA THR A 169 -1.61 12.69 -12.40
C THR A 169 -0.48 13.71 -12.18
N LEU A 170 0.65 13.25 -11.64
CA LEU A 170 1.85 14.07 -11.44
C LEU A 170 2.40 14.61 -12.76
N SER A 171 2.38 13.82 -13.83
CA SER A 171 2.82 14.26 -15.16
C SER A 171 1.97 15.43 -15.68
N GLY A 172 0.65 15.37 -15.52
CA GLY A 172 -0.25 16.49 -15.87
C GLY A 172 -0.01 17.74 -15.01
N GLN A 173 0.24 17.56 -13.71
CA GLN A 173 0.60 18.65 -12.80
C GLN A 173 1.93 19.30 -13.18
N ARG A 174 2.93 18.49 -13.59
CA ARG A 174 4.23 18.95 -14.04
C ARG A 174 4.12 19.77 -15.32
N GLU A 175 3.35 19.30 -16.30
CA GLU A 175 3.11 20.06 -17.53
C GLU A 175 2.46 21.42 -17.25
N THR A 176 1.44 21.44 -16.38
CA THR A 176 0.77 22.66 -15.94
C THR A 176 1.75 23.61 -15.25
N THR A 177 2.58 23.09 -14.35
CA THR A 177 3.61 23.87 -13.64
C THR A 177 4.66 24.43 -14.60
N GLN A 178 5.08 23.66 -15.61
CA GLN A 178 6.03 24.11 -16.61
C GLN A 178 5.47 25.28 -17.43
N ARG A 179 4.19 25.22 -17.82
CA ARG A 179 3.52 26.32 -18.52
C ARG A 179 3.45 27.57 -17.65
N GLN A 180 3.15 27.42 -16.36
CA GLN A 180 3.14 28.53 -15.39
C GLN A 180 4.53 29.16 -15.25
N LEU A 181 5.58 28.35 -15.12
CA LEU A 181 6.97 28.82 -15.03
C LEU A 181 7.37 29.61 -16.29
N ASN A 182 7.01 29.10 -17.47
CA ASN A 182 7.32 29.77 -18.73
C ASN A 182 6.61 31.12 -18.85
N ALA A 183 5.38 31.24 -18.34
CA ALA A 183 4.64 32.49 -18.30
C ALA A 183 5.25 33.49 -17.30
N GLU A 184 5.68 33.01 -16.13
CA GLU A 184 6.28 33.84 -15.10
C GLU A 184 7.65 34.37 -15.54
N LYS A 185 8.48 33.51 -16.15
CA LYS A 185 9.79 33.89 -16.70
C LYS A 185 9.73 34.97 -17.78
N LYS A 186 8.59 35.13 -18.47
CA LYS A 186 8.37 36.22 -19.42
C LYS A 186 8.13 37.57 -18.74
N LYS A 187 7.61 37.57 -17.50
CA LYS A 187 7.34 38.77 -16.70
C LYS A 187 8.55 39.15 -15.85
N HIS A 188 9.11 38.15 -15.16
CA HIS A 188 10.25 38.27 -14.26
C HIS A 188 11.19 37.09 -14.50
N SER A 189 12.46 37.35 -14.82
CA SER A 189 13.44 36.29 -15.09
C SER A 189 13.78 35.47 -13.85
N ASP A 190 13.58 36.04 -12.66
CA ASP A 190 13.91 35.46 -11.36
C ASP A 190 12.96 35.99 -10.26
N GLY A 191 12.97 35.35 -9.10
CA GLY A 191 12.23 35.74 -7.91
C GLY A 191 11.46 34.59 -7.24
N PRO A 192 10.81 34.86 -6.10
CA PRO A 192 10.20 33.82 -5.25
C PRO A 192 9.18 32.94 -5.98
N ALA A 193 8.43 33.50 -6.93
CA ALA A 193 7.46 32.74 -7.73
C ALA A 193 8.15 31.77 -8.71
N VAL A 194 9.23 32.21 -9.36
CA VAL A 194 10.03 31.39 -10.28
C VAL A 194 10.72 30.25 -9.50
N GLU A 195 11.32 30.57 -8.36
CA GLU A 195 11.93 29.59 -7.46
C GLU A 195 10.92 28.55 -6.96
N SER A 196 9.74 28.98 -6.51
CA SER A 196 8.68 28.07 -6.06
C SER A 196 8.22 27.12 -7.16
N LEU A 197 8.08 27.62 -8.40
CA LEU A 197 7.68 26.81 -9.55
C LEU A 197 8.78 25.82 -9.96
N ASN A 198 10.05 26.24 -9.95
CA ASN A 198 11.19 25.35 -10.19
C ASN A 198 11.25 24.24 -9.13
N LYS A 199 11.09 24.59 -7.85
CA LYS A 199 11.05 23.60 -6.76
C LYS A 199 9.93 22.58 -6.96
N ARG A 200 8.73 23.04 -7.33
CA ARG A 200 7.61 22.14 -7.61
C ARG A 200 7.89 21.22 -8.79
N LEU A 201 8.52 21.71 -9.87
CA LEU A 201 8.94 20.86 -10.99
C LEU A 201 9.95 19.79 -10.59
N SER A 202 10.92 20.13 -9.74
CA SER A 202 11.92 19.18 -9.23
C SER A 202 11.24 18.07 -8.43
N ILE A 203 10.44 18.44 -7.43
CA ILE A 203 9.73 17.48 -6.56
C ILE A 203 8.82 16.57 -7.38
N THR A 204 8.03 17.14 -8.31
CA THR A 204 7.14 16.32 -9.15
C THR A 204 7.94 15.38 -10.06
N HIS A 205 9.11 15.80 -10.55
CA HIS A 205 9.97 14.92 -11.35
C HIS A 205 10.57 13.78 -10.52
N GLU A 206 11.10 14.09 -9.33
CA GLU A 206 11.63 13.11 -8.37
C GLU A 206 10.57 12.07 -8.01
N ASN A 207 9.35 12.51 -7.70
CA ASN A 207 8.23 11.61 -7.38
C ASN A 207 7.85 10.71 -8.56
N ILE A 208 7.85 11.22 -9.80
CA ILE A 208 7.60 10.40 -11.00
C ILE A 208 8.70 9.34 -11.15
N THR A 209 9.96 9.74 -11.05
CA THR A 209 11.11 8.82 -11.15
C THR A 209 11.05 7.73 -10.09
N TYR A 210 10.75 8.09 -8.84
CA TYR A 210 10.55 7.14 -7.75
C TYR A 210 9.45 6.11 -8.05
N LEU A 211 8.32 6.55 -8.62
CA LEU A 211 7.24 5.63 -9.01
C LEU A 211 7.68 4.69 -10.13
N GLU A 212 8.41 5.20 -11.13
CA GLU A 212 8.94 4.35 -12.20
C GLU A 212 9.92 3.29 -11.71
N GLU A 213 10.84 3.66 -10.82
CA GLU A 213 11.77 2.73 -10.18
C GLU A 213 11.05 1.71 -9.30
N SER A 214 10.04 2.17 -8.56
CA SER A 214 9.18 1.31 -7.74
C SER A 214 8.45 0.27 -8.61
N MET A 215 7.91 0.68 -9.75
CA MET A 215 7.27 -0.23 -10.70
C MET A 215 8.29 -1.22 -11.27
N ARG A 216 9.47 -0.75 -11.70
CA ARG A 216 10.55 -1.62 -12.19
C ARG A 216 10.94 -2.68 -11.16
N LYS A 217 11.12 -2.30 -9.89
CA LYS A 217 11.47 -3.21 -8.80
C LYS A 217 10.42 -4.33 -8.61
N ILE A 218 9.13 -3.99 -8.66
CA ILE A 218 8.04 -4.97 -8.55
C ILE A 218 8.01 -5.92 -9.76
N PHE A 219 8.32 -5.43 -10.98
CA PHE A 219 8.34 -6.27 -12.18
C PHE A 219 9.58 -7.16 -12.31
N SER A 220 10.71 -6.72 -11.77
CA SER A 220 11.98 -7.44 -11.88
C SER A 220 12.20 -8.50 -10.79
N GLY A 221 11.45 -8.40 -9.69
CA GLY A 221 11.44 -9.41 -8.62
C GLY A 221 10.54 -10.59 -8.98
#